data_AF-A0A357Y2T0-F1
#
_entry.id   AF-A0A357Y2T0-F1
#
_cell.length_a   1.000
_cell.length_b   1.000
_cell.length_c   1.000
_cell.angle_alpha   90.00
_cell.angle_beta   90.00
_cell.angle_gamma   90.00
#
_symmetry.space_group_name_H-M   'P 1'
#
loop_
_entity.id
_entity.type
_entity.pdbx_description
1 polymer ?
#
loop_
_entity_poly.entity_id
_entity_poly.type
_entity_poly.pdbx_seq_one_letter_code
_entity_poly.pdbx_strand_id
1 'polypeptide(L)'
;MMVCQGVCASPWLLCGEDDTVKELKGYNDYVEIVKRYMSQYGRMRGTAESMRMRAKTIREELSKDFDIAAPISKYGDQVGGGSPELNAVEAAADRRAKKAKMAAWYDAQADAIEHRLKLVDHALSCLGDREQYLLRGYYFERKTWVELAVDLYISESWARKTGGRAVKTMATIIFGEDAVPEQMAFHFAAL
;
A
#
# COMPACT_ATOMS: atom_id res chain seq x y z
N MET A 1 -41.17 -0.27 23.29
CA MET A 1 -41.18 -0.23 21.81
C MET A 1 -40.76 1.19 21.41
N MET A 2 -39.47 1.52 21.41
CA MET A 2 -38.44 1.20 20.40
C MET A 2 -38.69 1.95 19.09
N VAL A 3 -38.26 3.21 19.06
CA VAL A 3 -38.00 3.99 17.85
C VAL A 3 -36.49 4.23 17.83
N CYS A 4 -35.77 3.44 17.03
CA CYS A 4 -34.35 3.68 16.75
C CYS A 4 -34.23 4.12 15.29
N GLN A 5 -34.27 5.43 15.06
CA GLN A 5 -33.71 6.02 13.84
C GLN A 5 -32.20 6.09 14.03
N GLY A 6 -31.47 5.19 13.38
CA GLY A 6 -30.02 5.22 13.30
C GLY A 6 -29.62 5.20 11.84
N VAL A 7 -29.69 6.34 11.16
CA VAL A 7 -29.04 6.49 9.85
C VAL A 7 -27.58 6.77 10.12
N CYS A 8 -26.77 5.77 9.83
CA CYS A 8 -25.32 5.75 9.98
C CYS A 8 -24.67 6.97 9.31
N ALA A 9 -24.08 7.84 10.13
CA ALA A 9 -23.01 8.72 9.68
C ALA A 9 -21.88 7.84 9.13
N SER A 10 -21.59 7.97 7.84
CA SER A 10 -20.49 7.28 7.17
C SER A 10 -19.17 8.00 7.46
N PRO A 11 -18.20 7.42 8.20
CA PRO A 11 -16.96 8.12 8.58
C PRO A 11 -15.81 8.04 7.57
N TRP A 12 -16.07 7.68 6.30
CA TRP A 12 -14.99 7.29 5.36
C TRP A 12 -14.80 8.25 4.17
N LEU A 13 -15.16 9.52 4.33
CA LEU A 13 -14.53 10.58 3.51
C LEU A 13 -13.15 10.87 4.11
N LEU A 14 -12.13 10.13 3.68
CA LEU A 14 -10.71 10.50 3.73
C LEU A 14 -9.89 9.40 3.02
N CYS A 15 -10.05 9.32 1.70
CA CYS A 15 -8.99 8.80 0.84
C CYS A 15 -8.85 9.85 -0.26
N GLY A 16 -8.01 10.86 0.02
CA GLY A 16 -7.48 11.72 -1.01
C GLY A 16 -6.66 10.87 -1.96
N GLU A 17 -7.26 10.56 -3.11
CA GLU A 17 -6.56 10.22 -4.33
C GLU A 17 -5.83 11.48 -4.81
N ASP A 18 -4.65 11.28 -5.40
CA ASP A 18 -3.86 12.27 -6.14
C ASP A 18 -3.38 13.48 -5.34
N ASP A 19 -2.33 13.26 -4.54
CA ASP A 19 -1.39 14.32 -4.25
C ASP A 19 -0.06 13.73 -3.73
N THR A 20 1.04 14.18 -4.33
CA THR A 20 2.38 14.21 -3.75
C THR A 20 3.38 13.05 -4.05
N VAL A 21 3.82 12.92 -5.31
CA VAL A 21 5.28 13.12 -5.50
C VAL A 21 5.49 14.63 -5.38
N LYS A 22 5.29 15.17 -4.16
CA LYS A 22 5.56 16.57 -3.85
C LYS A 22 7.03 16.70 -4.10
N GLU A 23 7.41 17.62 -4.96
CA GLU A 23 8.76 18.15 -5.16
C GLU A 23 9.60 17.92 -3.88
N LEU A 24 10.36 16.81 -3.86
CA LEU A 24 11.00 16.33 -2.65
C LEU A 24 12.14 17.28 -2.32
N LYS A 25 11.99 18.02 -1.22
CA LYS A 25 12.79 19.19 -0.90
C LYS A 25 13.99 18.75 -0.06
N GLY A 26 14.93 18.07 -0.71
CA GLY A 26 16.28 17.80 -0.20
C GLY A 26 16.51 16.40 0.40
N TYR A 27 17.78 16.01 0.41
CA TYR A 27 18.34 14.70 0.82
C TYR A 27 17.73 14.05 2.09
N ASN A 28 17.35 14.85 3.09
CA ASN A 28 16.79 14.33 4.33
C ASN A 28 15.41 13.69 4.14
N ASP A 29 14.66 14.11 3.13
CA ASP A 29 13.29 13.66 2.89
C ASP A 29 13.25 12.20 2.43
N TYR A 30 14.16 11.79 1.53
CA TYR A 30 14.23 10.40 1.04
C TYR A 30 14.58 9.41 2.15
N VAL A 31 15.56 9.75 2.99
CA VAL A 31 15.96 8.92 4.13
C VAL A 31 14.78 8.74 5.09
N GLU A 32 14.03 9.81 5.35
CA GLU A 32 12.86 9.75 6.23
C GLU A 32 11.70 8.94 5.62
N ILE A 33 11.53 9.00 4.29
CA ILE A 33 10.57 8.15 3.57
C ILE A 33 10.92 6.67 3.74
N VAL A 34 12.19 6.27 3.58
CA VAL A 34 12.59 4.86 3.77
C VAL A 34 12.36 4.42 5.21
N LYS A 35 12.72 5.24 6.21
CA LYS A 35 12.40 4.93 7.62
C LYS A 35 10.92 4.73 7.85
N ARG A 36 10.08 5.56 7.22
CA ARG A 36 8.63 5.44 7.30
C ARG A 36 8.14 4.14 6.67
N TYR A 37 8.65 3.76 5.51
CA TYR A 37 8.31 2.51 4.84
C TYR A 37 8.65 1.31 5.72
N MET A 38 9.86 1.25 6.28
CA MET A 38 10.26 0.15 7.17
C MET A 38 9.44 0.13 8.47
N SER A 39 9.21 1.28 9.10
CA SER A 39 8.42 1.35 10.34
C SER A 39 6.97 0.89 10.15
N GLN A 40 6.40 1.20 8.98
CA GLN A 40 5.02 0.87 8.61
C GLN A 40 4.88 -0.43 7.79
N TYR A 41 5.97 -1.19 7.61
CA TYR A 41 6.02 -2.34 6.71
C TYR A 41 4.91 -3.34 6.99
N GLY A 42 4.76 -3.77 8.25
CA GLY A 42 3.71 -4.71 8.65
C GLY A 42 2.30 -4.18 8.38
N ARG A 43 2.07 -2.89 8.59
CA ARG A 43 0.78 -2.24 8.31
C ARG A 43 0.50 -2.18 6.82
N MET A 44 1.50 -1.83 6.02
CA MET A 44 1.39 -1.82 4.56
C MET A 44 1.05 -3.22 4.04
N ARG A 45 1.78 -4.24 4.49
CA ARG A 45 1.51 -5.63 4.12
C ARG A 45 0.09 -6.06 4.45
N GLY A 46 -0.37 -5.85 5.69
CA GLY A 46 -1.74 -6.18 6.08
C GLY A 46 -2.80 -5.37 5.31
N THR A 47 -2.47 -4.14 4.91
CA THR A 47 -3.37 -3.31 4.08
C THR A 47 -3.50 -3.87 2.67
N ALA A 48 -2.40 -4.25 2.03
CA ALA A 48 -2.42 -4.90 0.72
C ALA A 48 -3.21 -6.22 0.75
N GLU A 49 -2.94 -7.08 1.74
CA GLU A 49 -3.69 -8.33 1.95
C GLU A 49 -5.20 -8.05 2.12
N SER A 50 -5.56 -7.04 2.91
CA SER A 50 -6.95 -6.63 3.10
C SER A 50 -7.61 -6.12 1.82
N MET A 51 -6.89 -5.36 1.00
CA MET A 51 -7.39 -4.87 -0.29
C MET A 51 -7.62 -6.02 -1.27
N ARG A 52 -6.69 -6.98 -1.34
CA ARG A 52 -6.86 -8.22 -2.14
C ARG A 52 -8.08 -9.02 -1.70
N MET A 53 -8.28 -9.16 -0.38
CA MET A 53 -9.48 -9.83 0.15
C MET A 53 -10.76 -9.13 -0.28
N ARG A 54 -10.82 -7.78 -0.22
CA ARG A 54 -11.98 -7.01 -0.69
C ARG A 54 -12.24 -7.19 -2.18
N ALA A 55 -11.20 -7.11 -3.01
CA ALA A 55 -11.32 -7.34 -4.45
C ALA A 55 -11.85 -8.75 -4.76
N LYS A 56 -11.36 -9.76 -4.03
CA LYS A 56 -11.82 -11.15 -4.14
C LYS A 56 -13.29 -11.29 -3.75
N THR A 57 -13.71 -10.73 -2.61
CA THR A 57 -15.13 -10.78 -2.18
C THR A 57 -16.06 -10.18 -3.24
N ILE A 58 -15.72 -9.02 -3.81
CA ILE A 58 -16.53 -8.38 -4.85
C ILE A 58 -16.65 -9.27 -6.10
N ARG A 59 -15.58 -9.97 -6.48
CA ARG A 59 -15.59 -10.91 -7.61
C ARG A 59 -16.45 -12.14 -7.35
N GLU A 60 -16.42 -12.67 -6.14
CA GLU A 60 -17.25 -13.81 -5.74
C GLU A 60 -18.74 -13.43 -5.67
N GLU A 61 -19.06 -12.20 -5.24
CA GLU A 61 -20.42 -11.67 -5.35
C GLU A 61 -20.86 -11.56 -6.81
N LEU A 62 -20.00 -11.00 -7.67
CA LEU A 62 -20.27 -10.90 -9.10
C LEU A 62 -20.47 -12.28 -9.72
N SER A 63 -19.67 -13.29 -9.36
CA SER A 63 -19.83 -14.66 -9.88
C SER A 63 -21.18 -15.27 -9.50
N LYS A 64 -21.62 -15.10 -8.24
CA LYS A 64 -22.93 -15.57 -7.76
C LYS A 64 -24.09 -14.85 -8.44
N ASP A 65 -23.93 -13.56 -8.76
CA ASP A 65 -24.93 -12.78 -9.52
C ASP A 65 -25.11 -13.28 -10.97
N PHE A 66 -24.23 -14.14 -11.51
CA PHE A 66 -24.43 -14.83 -12.80
C PHE A 66 -25.23 -16.15 -12.66
N ASP A 67 -25.14 -16.83 -11.52
CA ASP A 67 -25.86 -18.09 -11.27
C ASP A 67 -27.35 -17.88 -11.01
N ILE A 68 -27.74 -16.69 -10.54
CA ILE A 68 -29.14 -16.29 -10.37
C ILE A 68 -29.67 -15.84 -11.74
N ALA A 69 -30.06 -16.85 -12.52
CA ALA A 69 -30.81 -16.84 -13.77
C ALA A 69 -31.31 -15.46 -14.25
N ALA A 70 -30.92 -15.10 -15.48
CA ALA A 70 -31.72 -14.19 -16.30
C ALA A 70 -33.19 -14.65 -16.24
N PRO A 71 -34.15 -13.74 -15.96
CA PRO A 71 -35.55 -14.13 -15.93
C PRO A 71 -35.88 -14.77 -17.28
N ILE A 72 -36.24 -16.06 -17.27
CA ILE A 72 -36.67 -16.78 -18.47
C ILE A 72 -37.87 -15.99 -19.00
N SER A 73 -37.65 -15.23 -20.07
CA SER A 73 -38.68 -14.44 -20.73
C SER A 73 -39.80 -15.38 -21.12
N LYS A 74 -40.95 -15.26 -20.45
CA LYS A 74 -42.17 -15.94 -20.88
C LYS A 74 -42.65 -15.23 -22.13
N TYR A 75 -42.20 -15.68 -23.31
CA TYR A 75 -42.82 -15.32 -24.58
C TYR A 75 -44.18 -16.02 -24.67
N GLY A 76 -45.18 -15.44 -23.99
CA GLY A 76 -46.59 -15.77 -24.13
C GLY A 76 -47.27 -14.67 -24.94
N ASP A 77 -47.54 -14.97 -26.20
CA ASP A 77 -48.44 -14.34 -27.17
C ASP A 77 -49.37 -13.22 -26.64
N GLN A 78 -48.83 -12.00 -26.45
CA GLN A 78 -49.64 -10.79 -26.28
C GLN A 78 -48.99 -9.60 -27.01
N VAL A 79 -49.72 -9.08 -27.99
CA VAL A 79 -49.42 -7.85 -28.73
C VAL A 79 -49.97 -6.66 -27.92
N GLY A 80 -49.10 -5.89 -27.27
CA GLY A 80 -49.48 -4.59 -26.72
C GLY A 80 -48.62 -4.07 -25.56
N GLY A 81 -48.03 -2.89 -25.76
CA GLY A 81 -47.59 -2.00 -24.68
C GLY A 81 -46.07 -1.93 -24.47
N GLY A 82 -45.48 -0.75 -24.72
CA GLY A 82 -44.05 -0.47 -24.55
C GLY A 82 -43.54 -0.85 -23.15
N SER A 83 -42.50 -1.69 -23.12
CA SER A 83 -42.08 -2.42 -21.92
C SER A 83 -41.20 -1.57 -20.97
N PRO A 84 -41.47 -1.53 -19.65
CA PRO A 84 -40.56 -1.05 -18.62
C PRO A 84 -39.34 -1.96 -18.37
N GLU A 85 -39.27 -3.14 -18.99
CA GLU A 85 -38.28 -4.18 -18.70
C GLU A 85 -36.86 -3.83 -19.19
N LEU A 86 -36.72 -2.91 -20.16
CA LEU A 86 -35.41 -2.45 -20.66
C LEU A 86 -34.59 -1.74 -19.55
N ASN A 87 -35.24 -1.03 -18.63
CA ASN A 87 -34.57 -0.29 -17.55
C ASN A 87 -33.99 -1.21 -16.45
N ALA A 88 -34.61 -2.37 -16.20
CA ALA A 88 -34.15 -3.28 -15.15
C ALA A 88 -32.85 -4.01 -15.52
N VAL A 89 -32.71 -4.39 -16.80
CA VAL A 89 -31.51 -5.04 -17.34
C VAL A 89 -30.35 -4.05 -17.42
N GLU A 90 -30.60 -2.84 -17.91
CA GLU A 90 -29.60 -1.76 -17.95
C GLU A 90 -29.11 -1.39 -16.54
N ALA A 91 -30.02 -1.24 -15.58
CA ALA A 91 -29.65 -0.97 -14.19
C ALA A 91 -28.86 -2.13 -13.56
N ALA A 92 -29.16 -3.39 -13.90
CA ALA A 92 -28.37 -4.54 -13.45
C ALA A 92 -26.99 -4.58 -14.09
N ALA A 93 -26.86 -4.22 -15.37
CA ALA A 93 -25.58 -4.11 -16.06
C ALA A 93 -24.71 -2.98 -15.46
N ASP A 94 -25.30 -1.82 -15.17
CA ASP A 94 -24.60 -0.70 -14.53
C ASP A 94 -24.09 -1.04 -13.12
N ARG A 95 -24.91 -1.73 -12.30
CA ARG A 95 -24.48 -2.23 -10.99
C ARG A 95 -23.28 -3.19 -11.10
N ARG A 96 -23.28 -4.09 -12.08
CA ARG A 96 -22.16 -5.01 -12.32
C ARG A 96 -20.90 -4.27 -12.75
N ALA A 97 -21.02 -3.33 -13.69
CA ALA A 97 -19.89 -2.52 -14.15
C ALA A 97 -19.25 -1.73 -12.99
N LYS A 98 -20.08 -1.13 -12.11
CA LYS A 98 -19.62 -0.43 -10.91
C LYS A 98 -18.87 -1.35 -9.95
N LYS A 99 -19.44 -2.51 -9.61
CA LYS A 99 -18.77 -3.51 -8.76
C LYS A 99 -17.43 -3.97 -9.36
N ALA A 100 -17.39 -4.27 -10.65
CA ALA A 100 -16.16 -4.68 -11.33
C ALA A 100 -15.10 -3.58 -11.27
N LYS A 101 -15.49 -2.31 -11.47
CA LYS A 101 -14.59 -1.16 -11.34
C LYS A 101 -14.04 -1.01 -9.92
N MET A 102 -14.87 -1.21 -8.89
CA MET A 102 -14.41 -1.19 -7.50
C MET A 102 -13.39 -2.30 -7.20
N ALA A 103 -13.61 -3.51 -7.71
CA ALA A 103 -12.65 -4.60 -7.54
C ALA A 103 -11.31 -4.29 -8.20
N ALA A 104 -11.33 -3.73 -9.42
CA ALA A 104 -10.12 -3.29 -10.12
C ALA A 104 -9.38 -2.17 -9.37
N TRP A 105 -10.11 -1.24 -8.76
CA TRP A 105 -9.52 -0.17 -7.94
C TRP A 105 -8.82 -0.74 -6.69
N TYR A 106 -9.44 -1.69 -5.99
CA TYR A 106 -8.79 -2.34 -4.84
C TYR A 106 -7.52 -3.10 -5.23
N ASP A 107 -7.52 -3.76 -6.40
CA ASP A 107 -6.31 -4.43 -6.89
C ASP A 107 -5.20 -3.44 -7.24
N ALA A 108 -5.50 -2.35 -7.94
CA ALA A 108 -4.51 -1.33 -8.25
C ALA A 108 -3.87 -0.74 -6.98
N GLN A 109 -4.68 -0.51 -5.93
CA GLN A 109 -4.17 -0.05 -4.64
C GLN A 109 -3.30 -1.11 -3.94
N ALA A 110 -3.69 -2.38 -4.00
CA ALA A 110 -2.88 -3.48 -3.48
C ALA A 110 -1.54 -3.59 -4.23
N ASP A 111 -1.57 -3.53 -5.56
CA ASP A 111 -0.39 -3.57 -6.44
C ASP A 111 0.60 -2.44 -6.10
N ALA A 112 0.10 -1.22 -5.88
CA ALA A 112 0.94 -0.08 -5.50
C ALA A 112 1.65 -0.29 -4.16
N ILE A 113 0.94 -0.84 -3.15
CA ILE A 113 1.52 -1.14 -1.84
C ILE A 113 2.52 -2.30 -1.94
N GLU A 114 2.17 -3.38 -2.65
CA GLU A 114 3.03 -4.55 -2.87
C GLU A 114 4.31 -4.17 -3.62
N HIS A 115 4.21 -3.28 -4.61
CA HIS A 115 5.37 -2.75 -5.33
C HIS A 115 6.32 -2.03 -4.36
N ARG A 116 5.79 -1.18 -3.48
CA ARG A 116 6.60 -0.48 -2.46
C ARG A 116 7.25 -1.46 -1.47
N LEU A 117 6.55 -2.51 -1.06
CA LEU A 117 7.12 -3.57 -0.21
C LEU A 117 8.29 -4.27 -0.92
N LYS A 118 8.12 -4.61 -2.22
CA LYS A 118 9.19 -5.22 -3.03
C LYS A 118 10.42 -4.33 -3.14
N LEU A 119 10.24 -3.01 -3.29
CA LEU A 119 11.36 -2.06 -3.30
C LEU A 119 12.13 -2.07 -1.97
N VAL A 120 11.41 -2.12 -0.84
CA VAL A 120 12.04 -2.22 0.49
C VAL A 120 12.78 -3.54 0.65
N ASP A 121 12.17 -4.67 0.27
CA ASP A 121 12.78 -5.99 0.37
C ASP A 121 14.02 -6.11 -0.51
N HIS A 122 13.96 -5.58 -1.73
CA HIS A 122 15.11 -5.49 -2.65
C HIS A 122 16.22 -4.61 -2.08
N ALA A 123 15.91 -3.40 -1.62
CA ALA A 123 16.91 -2.52 -1.04
C ALA A 123 17.57 -3.13 0.20
N LEU A 124 16.79 -3.85 1.02
CA LEU A 124 17.30 -4.56 2.20
C LEU A 124 18.23 -5.72 1.80
N SER A 125 17.90 -6.48 0.74
CA SER A 125 18.74 -7.62 0.29
C SER A 125 20.07 -7.20 -0.32
N CYS A 126 20.17 -5.97 -0.85
CA CYS A 126 21.42 -5.40 -1.35
C CYS A 126 22.40 -4.98 -0.24
N LEU A 127 21.97 -4.91 1.02
CA LEU A 127 22.84 -4.54 2.14
C LEU A 127 23.68 -5.73 2.62
N GLY A 128 24.77 -5.44 3.34
CA GLY A 128 25.55 -6.50 3.99
C GLY A 128 24.80 -7.17 5.15
N ASP A 129 25.12 -8.42 5.45
CA ASP A 129 24.40 -9.24 6.46
C ASP A 129 24.23 -8.54 7.82
N ARG A 130 25.28 -7.85 8.28
CA ARG A 130 25.26 -7.10 9.55
C ARG A 130 24.26 -5.95 9.52
N GLU A 131 24.19 -5.22 8.41
CA GLU A 131 23.26 -4.10 8.24
C GLU A 131 21.82 -4.61 8.12
N GLN A 132 21.62 -5.73 7.39
CA GLN A 132 20.33 -6.41 7.34
C GLN A 132 19.87 -6.83 8.73
N TYR A 133 20.74 -7.45 9.54
CA TYR A 133 20.41 -7.87 10.90
C TYR A 133 19.97 -6.68 11.77
N LEU A 134 20.74 -5.59 11.76
CA LEU A 134 20.42 -4.37 12.50
C LEU A 134 19.05 -3.79 12.10
N LEU A 135 18.79 -3.66 10.80
CA LEU A 135 17.54 -3.08 10.32
C LEU A 135 16.34 -4.01 10.56
N ARG A 136 16.50 -5.31 10.34
CA ARG A 136 15.46 -6.32 10.64
C ARG A 136 15.07 -6.29 12.11
N GLY A 137 16.07 -6.36 12.99
CA GLY A 137 15.87 -6.31 14.43
C GLY A 137 15.18 -5.03 14.89
N TYR A 138 15.62 -3.87 14.41
CA TYR A 138 15.09 -2.59 14.87
C TYR A 138 13.68 -2.31 14.31
N TYR A 139 13.49 -2.41 12.99
CA TYR A 139 12.24 -1.99 12.35
C TYR A 139 11.16 -3.06 12.30
N PHE A 140 11.50 -4.35 12.33
CA PHE A 140 10.53 -5.43 12.17
C PHE A 140 10.31 -6.17 13.49
N GLU A 141 11.38 -6.42 14.25
CA GLU A 141 11.31 -7.14 15.54
C GLU A 141 11.17 -6.20 16.75
N ARG A 142 11.25 -4.88 16.54
CA ARG A 142 11.13 -3.85 17.60
C ARG A 142 12.19 -3.96 18.71
N LYS A 143 13.35 -4.56 18.41
CA LYS A 143 14.50 -4.58 19.31
C LYS A 143 15.09 -3.20 19.47
N THR A 144 15.73 -2.96 20.60
CA THR A 144 16.48 -1.73 20.86
C THR A 144 17.87 -1.80 20.23
N TRP A 145 18.49 -0.63 19.99
CA TRP A 145 19.88 -0.58 19.53
C TRP A 145 20.87 -1.20 20.50
N VAL A 146 20.55 -1.20 21.80
CA VAL A 146 21.37 -1.82 22.84
C VAL A 146 21.37 -3.34 22.69
N GLU A 147 20.18 -3.96 22.58
CA GLU A 147 20.05 -5.40 22.37
C GLU A 147 20.79 -5.85 21.10
N LEU A 148 20.57 -5.14 19.99
CA LEU A 148 21.23 -5.45 18.73
C LEU A 148 22.75 -5.26 18.77
N ALA A 149 23.23 -4.30 19.56
CA ALA A 149 24.65 -4.08 19.75
C ALA A 149 25.29 -5.20 20.59
N VAL A 150 24.58 -5.68 21.62
CA VAL A 150 25.00 -6.83 22.42
C VAL A 150 25.07 -8.10 21.56
N ASP A 151 24.03 -8.36 20.76
CA ASP A 151 23.99 -9.53 19.86
C ASP A 151 25.17 -9.58 18.89
N LEU A 152 25.64 -8.41 18.43
CA LEU A 152 26.73 -8.27 17.47
C LEU A 152 28.09 -7.99 18.13
N TYR A 153 28.19 -7.93 19.46
CA TYR A 153 29.40 -7.58 20.21
C TYR A 153 30.03 -6.23 19.79
N ILE A 154 29.19 -5.23 19.56
CA ILE A 154 29.56 -3.87 19.13
C ILE A 154 29.05 -2.84 20.14
N SER A 155 29.53 -1.60 20.04
CA SER A 155 28.95 -0.51 20.83
C SER A 155 27.62 -0.06 20.26
N GLU A 156 26.70 0.38 21.12
CA GLU A 156 25.40 0.92 20.71
C GLU A 156 25.55 2.08 19.71
N SER A 157 26.51 2.98 19.96
CA SER A 157 26.80 4.11 19.07
C SER A 157 27.17 3.63 17.66
N TRP A 158 27.97 2.57 17.56
CA TRP A 158 28.35 2.01 16.27
C TRP A 158 27.19 1.27 15.59
N ALA A 159 26.32 0.59 16.34
CA ALA A 159 25.09 -0.02 15.82
C ALA A 159 24.17 1.05 15.22
N ARG A 160 23.91 2.15 15.94
CA ARG A 160 23.12 3.29 15.46
C ARG A 160 23.73 3.94 14.22
N LYS A 161 25.04 4.18 14.21
CA LYS A 161 25.75 4.78 13.05
C LYS A 161 25.69 3.86 11.83
N THR A 162 25.84 2.56 12.02
CA THR A 162 25.76 1.56 10.95
C THR A 162 24.35 1.45 10.41
N GLY A 163 23.34 1.35 11.27
CA GLY A 163 21.93 1.37 10.86
C GLY A 163 21.56 2.64 10.09
N GLY A 164 21.97 3.82 10.58
CA GLY A 164 21.71 5.08 9.88
C GLY A 164 22.34 5.15 8.48
N ARG A 165 23.52 4.55 8.29
CA ARG A 165 24.18 4.44 6.98
C ARG A 165 23.47 3.45 6.06
N ALA A 166 23.03 2.33 6.60
CA ALA A 166 22.26 1.33 5.89
C ALA A 166 20.95 1.93 5.32
N VAL A 167 20.23 2.73 6.11
CA VAL A 167 19.01 3.43 5.62
C VAL A 167 19.32 4.41 4.49
N LYS A 168 20.42 5.16 4.56
CA LYS A 168 20.84 6.04 3.47
C LYS A 168 21.12 5.25 2.20
N THR A 169 21.83 4.13 2.33
CA THR A 169 22.13 3.22 1.21
C THR A 169 20.84 2.68 0.59
N MET A 170 19.85 2.29 1.41
CA MET A 170 18.53 1.91 0.90
C MET A 170 17.83 3.05 0.17
N ALA A 171 17.92 4.29 0.66
CA ALA A 171 17.34 5.44 -0.02
C ALA A 171 18.00 5.65 -1.40
N THR A 172 19.32 5.51 -1.50
CA THR A 172 20.04 5.52 -2.78
C THR A 172 19.56 4.41 -3.72
N ILE A 173 19.35 3.19 -3.21
CA ILE A 173 18.88 2.06 -4.03
C ILE A 173 17.45 2.28 -4.56
N ILE A 174 16.56 2.83 -3.72
CA ILE A 174 15.14 3.00 -4.07
C ILE A 174 14.92 4.21 -4.99
N PHE A 175 15.63 5.31 -4.75
CA PHE A 175 15.36 6.60 -5.40
C PHE A 175 16.46 7.05 -6.36
N GLY A 176 17.59 6.34 -6.43
CA GLY A 176 18.74 6.67 -7.27
C GLY A 176 19.84 7.47 -6.53
N GLU A 177 20.99 7.61 -7.17
CA GLU A 177 22.17 8.32 -6.63
C GLU A 177 21.91 9.81 -6.39
N ASP A 178 21.08 10.44 -7.22
CA ASP A 178 20.70 11.86 -7.07
C ASP A 178 19.86 12.12 -5.81
N ALA A 179 19.24 11.09 -5.24
CA ALA A 179 18.44 11.21 -4.01
C ALA A 179 19.30 11.35 -2.75
N VAL A 180 20.55 10.85 -2.79
CA VAL A 180 21.52 10.92 -1.70
C VAL A 180 22.89 11.29 -2.28
N PRO A 181 23.13 12.58 -2.57
CA PRO A 181 24.45 13.00 -3.02
C PRO A 181 25.47 12.69 -1.92
N GLU A 182 26.54 11.99 -2.30
CA GLU A 182 27.69 11.80 -1.42
C GLU A 182 28.17 13.19 -0.98
N GLN A 183 28.24 13.41 0.33
CA GLN A 183 28.64 14.70 0.87
C GLN A 183 30.12 14.90 0.52
N MET A 184 30.41 15.52 -0.63
CA MET A 184 31.77 15.79 -1.05
C MET A 184 32.42 16.61 0.06
N ALA A 185 33.53 16.09 0.60
CA ALA A 185 34.24 16.75 1.69
C ALA A 185 34.55 18.20 1.30
N PHE A 186 34.18 19.15 2.16
CA PHE A 186 34.62 20.53 2.00
C PHE A 186 36.15 20.54 2.13
N HIS A 187 36.85 20.59 1.00
CA HIS A 187 38.27 20.89 0.96
C HIS A 187 38.43 22.36 1.33
N PHE A 188 38.72 22.63 2.60
CA PHE A 188 39.23 23.94 3.00
C PHE A 188 40.61 24.11 2.37
N ALA A 189 40.69 24.85 1.27
CA ALA A 189 41.97 25.36 0.79
C ALA A 189 42.49 26.33 1.84
N ALA A 190 43.52 25.92 2.58
CA ALA A 190 44.27 26.82 3.44
C ALA A 190 45.03 27.80 2.53
N LEU A 191 44.65 29.09 2.58
CA LEU A 191 45.41 30.21 2.02
C LEU A 191 46.48 30.66 3.02
#